data_AF-A0A512I968-F1
#
_entry.id   AF-A0A512I968-F1
#
_cell.length_a   1.000
_cell.length_b   1.000
_cell.length_c   1.000
_cell.angle_alpha   90.00
_cell.angle_beta   90.00
_cell.angle_gamma   90.00
#
_symmetry.space_group_name_H-M   'P 1'
#
loop_
_entity.id
_entity.type
_entity.pdbx_description
1 polymer ?
#
loop_
_entity_poly.entity_id
_entity_poly.type
_entity_poly.pdbx_seq_one_letter_code
_entity_poly.pdbx_strand_id
1 'polypeptide(L)'
;MSDEQRPPGPGPGHAPEPGREPGREPGGAPRTDPAAAAPPGSRSFAVGAPLSQLRRPVPQVGDERQEAEAGTSASFYEQVGGHETFVKLVHEFYARVAEDERFRALYPDDDLGPAEERLRMFLEQYWGGPTTYSEQRGHPRLRMRHMPFPVDVWARETWLKHMRAALDTLELSPLHDGIIWDYFDRAAHAMINRPG
;
A
#
# COMPACT_ATOMS: atom_id res chain seq x y z
N MET A 1 -39.19 -78.34 24.48
CA MET A 1 -38.05 -79.28 24.43
C MET A 1 -37.13 -78.77 23.34
N SER A 2 -35.91 -78.41 23.75
CA SER A 2 -34.62 -78.18 23.06
C SER A 2 -34.62 -77.80 21.57
N ASP A 3 -33.81 -76.88 21.06
CA ASP A 3 -32.48 -76.47 21.51
C ASP A 3 -32.12 -75.12 20.86
N GLU A 4 -31.35 -74.33 21.59
CA GLU A 4 -30.85 -72.99 21.27
C GLU A 4 -29.46 -73.09 20.65
N GLN A 5 -29.25 -72.52 19.46
CA GLN A 5 -27.90 -72.27 18.95
C GLN A 5 -27.79 -70.88 18.32
N ARG A 6 -27.02 -70.02 19.00
CA ARG A 6 -26.35 -68.81 18.49
C ARG A 6 -24.95 -68.74 19.15
N PRO A 7 -24.06 -67.80 18.75
CA PRO A 7 -23.07 -67.81 17.68
C PRO A 7 -21.61 -67.85 18.23
N PRO A 8 -20.58 -67.68 17.39
CA PRO A 8 -19.80 -66.41 17.44
C PRO A 8 -19.35 -65.95 16.03
N GLY A 9 -19.23 -64.66 15.69
CA GLY A 9 -18.21 -63.70 16.16
C GLY A 9 -17.40 -63.20 14.93
N PRO A 10 -16.84 -61.96 14.93
CA PRO A 10 -16.42 -61.25 13.72
C PRO A 10 -14.99 -61.61 13.28
N GLY A 11 -14.75 -61.65 11.96
CA GLY A 11 -13.40 -61.78 11.38
C GLY A 11 -12.68 -60.43 11.24
N PRO A 12 -11.34 -60.37 11.38
CA PRO A 12 -10.58 -59.12 11.37
C PRO A 12 -9.92 -58.80 10.01
N GLY A 13 -9.69 -57.50 9.78
CA GLY A 13 -8.51 -56.97 9.08
C GLY A 13 -8.51 -56.95 7.54
N HIS A 14 -8.34 -55.78 6.93
CA HIS A 14 -7.02 -55.26 6.51
C HIS A 14 -7.22 -53.98 5.68
N ALA A 15 -6.66 -52.86 6.13
CA ALA A 15 -6.30 -51.74 5.27
C ALA A 15 -4.81 -51.89 4.89
N PRO A 16 -4.40 -51.51 3.68
CA PRO A 16 -3.32 -50.53 3.59
C PRO A 16 -3.48 -49.44 2.52
N GLU A 17 -2.67 -48.41 2.73
CA GLU A 17 -2.56 -47.06 2.17
C GLU A 17 -2.57 -46.84 0.64
N PRO A 18 -2.87 -45.59 0.20
CA PRO A 18 -2.75 -45.16 -1.20
C PRO A 18 -1.29 -44.97 -1.65
N GLY A 19 -1.02 -45.44 -2.87
CA GLY A 19 0.26 -45.34 -3.56
C GLY A 19 0.70 -43.90 -3.85
N ARG A 20 1.99 -43.69 -3.60
CA ARG A 20 2.77 -42.46 -3.73
C ARG A 20 3.28 -42.33 -5.16
N GLU A 21 2.93 -41.27 -5.89
CA GLU A 21 3.62 -40.87 -7.13
C GLU A 21 4.78 -39.91 -6.81
N PRO A 22 6.00 -40.14 -7.33
CA PRO A 22 7.00 -39.08 -7.39
C PRO A 22 7.52 -38.87 -8.82
N GLY A 23 7.45 -37.64 -9.32
CA GLY A 23 8.19 -37.23 -10.52
C GLY A 23 7.67 -35.98 -11.21
N ARG A 24 7.61 -34.82 -10.53
CA ARG A 24 7.45 -33.52 -11.20
C ARG A 24 8.71 -32.70 -11.01
N GLU A 25 9.35 -32.37 -12.13
CA GLU A 25 10.57 -31.59 -12.24
C GLU A 25 10.44 -30.19 -11.61
N PRO A 26 11.45 -29.67 -10.90
CA PRO A 26 11.51 -28.26 -10.56
C PRO A 26 12.26 -27.47 -11.64
N GLY A 27 11.55 -27.07 -12.70
CA GLY A 27 11.95 -25.96 -13.57
C GLY A 27 11.62 -24.62 -12.90
N GLY A 28 12.46 -24.20 -11.93
CA GLY A 28 12.32 -22.91 -11.24
C GLY A 28 13.23 -21.86 -11.85
N ALA A 29 12.76 -21.16 -12.88
CA ALA A 29 13.33 -19.88 -13.30
C ALA A 29 13.22 -18.84 -12.16
N PRO A 30 14.13 -17.86 -12.06
CA PRO A 30 14.17 -16.93 -10.95
C PRO A 30 12.88 -16.09 -10.89
N ARG A 31 12.20 -16.13 -9.74
CA ARG A 31 11.14 -15.18 -9.39
C ARG A 31 11.78 -13.80 -9.31
N THR A 32 11.43 -12.94 -10.25
CA THR A 32 11.67 -11.51 -10.13
C THR A 32 10.77 -10.98 -9.03
N ASP A 33 11.36 -10.45 -7.96
CA ASP A 33 10.67 -9.66 -6.94
C ASP A 33 10.12 -8.36 -7.58
N PRO A 34 8.80 -8.08 -7.57
CA PRO A 34 8.28 -6.77 -7.87
C PRO A 34 7.81 -6.12 -6.56
N ALA A 35 8.74 -5.65 -5.74
CA ALA A 35 8.39 -4.93 -4.51
C ALA A 35 9.35 -3.77 -4.23
N ALA A 36 9.40 -2.83 -5.18
CA ALA A 36 9.84 -1.47 -4.92
C ALA A 36 9.03 -0.52 -5.81
N ALA A 37 7.84 -0.15 -5.34
CA ALA A 37 7.19 1.07 -5.85
C ALA A 37 8.05 2.24 -5.35
N ALA A 38 9.04 2.62 -6.16
CA ALA A 38 9.75 3.88 -5.99
C ALA A 38 8.75 5.03 -6.23
N PRO A 39 8.80 6.12 -5.44
CA PRO A 39 8.04 7.32 -5.77
C PRO A 39 8.53 7.87 -7.12
N PRO A 40 7.63 8.42 -7.98
CA PRO A 40 8.08 9.11 -9.17
C PRO A 40 8.90 10.35 -8.78
N GLY A 41 10.20 10.32 -9.08
CA GLY A 41 11.03 11.48 -9.37
C GLY A 41 11.16 12.58 -8.30
N SER A 42 12.14 12.42 -7.41
CA SER A 42 13.00 13.54 -7.00
C SER A 42 14.37 13.00 -6.57
N ARG A 43 15.30 12.95 -7.54
CA ARG A 43 16.71 12.71 -7.28
C ARG A 43 17.34 14.05 -6.91
N SER A 44 17.78 14.20 -5.67
CA SER A 44 18.93 15.03 -5.35
C SER A 44 19.59 14.55 -4.06
N PHE A 45 20.72 13.85 -4.20
CA PHE A 45 21.67 13.59 -3.13
C PHE A 45 22.96 14.34 -3.45
N ALA A 46 23.30 15.33 -2.61
CA ALA A 46 24.66 15.74 -2.34
C ALA A 46 24.69 16.39 -0.95
N VAL A 47 25.20 15.64 0.04
CA VAL A 47 25.67 16.16 1.33
C VAL A 47 27.19 16.21 1.23
N GLY A 48 27.78 17.41 1.36
CA GLY A 48 29.24 17.53 1.47
C GLY A 48 29.83 18.91 1.14
N ALA A 49 29.64 19.90 1.99
CA ALA A 49 30.59 20.99 2.23
C ALA A 49 30.34 21.50 3.66
N PRO A 50 31.36 21.84 4.48
CA PRO A 50 32.07 23.12 4.26
C PRO A 50 33.54 23.19 4.73
N LEU A 51 34.30 24.16 4.23
CA LEU A 51 34.69 25.38 4.98
C LEU A 51 35.77 26.19 4.26
N SER A 52 35.46 27.48 4.11
CA SER A 52 36.34 28.66 4.15
C SER A 52 37.50 28.76 3.15
N GLN A 53 37.47 29.81 2.31
CA GLN A 53 38.41 30.93 2.43
C GLN A 53 37.78 32.25 1.96
N LEU A 54 37.93 33.28 2.80
CA LEU A 54 37.57 34.67 2.54
C LEU A 54 38.38 35.25 1.39
N ARG A 55 37.71 35.85 0.39
CA ARG A 55 38.15 37.10 -0.27
C ARG A 55 36.93 37.90 -0.76
N ARG A 56 36.86 39.18 -0.39
CA ARG A 56 35.96 40.24 -0.92
C ARG A 56 36.83 41.27 -1.68
N PRO A 57 36.29 42.28 -2.42
CA PRO A 57 35.03 42.37 -3.19
C PRO A 57 35.23 43.04 -4.59
N VAL A 58 34.22 43.06 -5.47
CA VAL A 58 34.01 44.11 -6.51
C VAL A 58 32.50 44.33 -6.72
N PRO A 59 32.00 45.58 -6.83
CA PRO A 59 30.60 45.86 -7.13
C PRO A 59 30.37 46.04 -8.64
N GLN A 60 29.34 45.40 -9.20
CA GLN A 60 28.77 45.79 -10.49
C GLN A 60 27.24 45.61 -10.51
N VAL A 61 26.58 46.76 -10.38
CA VAL A 61 25.38 47.24 -11.08
C VAL A 61 24.60 46.22 -11.93
N GLY A 62 23.37 45.93 -11.47
CA GLY A 62 22.13 45.91 -12.27
C GLY A 62 22.02 44.92 -13.43
N ASP A 63 21.52 43.72 -13.13
CA ASP A 63 20.73 42.90 -14.06
C ASP A 63 19.55 42.29 -13.28
N GLU A 64 18.47 43.05 -13.11
CA GLU A 64 17.23 42.60 -12.45
C GLU A 64 16.33 41.77 -13.38
N ARG A 65 16.90 40.99 -14.31
CA ARG A 65 16.12 40.15 -15.22
C ARG A 65 16.79 38.81 -15.50
N GLN A 66 16.97 38.01 -14.45
CA GLN A 66 17.26 36.58 -14.61
C GLN A 66 17.03 35.76 -13.33
N GLU A 67 15.82 35.83 -12.74
CA GLU A 67 15.35 34.82 -11.78
C GLU A 67 13.87 34.48 -12.05
N ALA A 68 13.56 34.21 -13.31
CA ALA A 68 12.35 33.50 -13.71
C ALA A 68 12.81 32.30 -14.56
N GLU A 69 12.25 31.12 -14.27
CA GLU A 69 12.44 29.86 -14.99
C GLU A 69 13.60 28.95 -14.54
N ALA A 70 13.64 28.61 -13.25
CA ALA A 70 13.97 27.23 -12.87
C ALA A 70 12.67 26.43 -12.85
N GLY A 71 12.30 25.86 -14.00
CA GLY A 71 11.10 25.04 -14.17
C GLY A 71 11.17 23.75 -13.37
N THR A 72 10.72 23.78 -12.12
CA THR A 72 10.37 22.59 -11.36
C THR A 72 8.90 22.30 -11.63
N SER A 73 8.60 21.24 -12.39
CA SER A 73 7.22 20.73 -12.49
C SER A 73 6.70 20.52 -11.07
N ALA A 74 5.58 21.16 -10.71
CA ALA A 74 4.94 20.96 -9.42
C ALA A 74 4.75 19.46 -9.16
N SER A 75 4.97 19.02 -7.92
CA SER A 75 4.76 17.63 -7.50
C SER A 75 3.31 17.19 -7.79
N PHE A 76 3.05 15.89 -7.91
CA PHE A 76 1.66 15.42 -8.06
C PHE A 76 0.80 15.89 -6.88
N TYR A 77 1.37 15.88 -5.66
CA TYR A 77 0.76 16.43 -4.46
C TYR A 77 0.27 17.88 -4.66
N GLU A 78 1.13 18.77 -5.16
CA GLU A 78 0.74 20.17 -5.44
C GLU A 78 -0.28 20.27 -6.58
N GLN A 79 -0.13 19.47 -7.63
CA GLN A 79 -1.04 19.48 -8.80
C GLN A 79 -2.49 19.13 -8.44
N VAL A 80 -2.71 18.28 -7.43
CA VAL A 80 -4.06 17.86 -7.02
C VAL A 80 -4.63 18.68 -5.85
N GLY A 81 -3.95 19.75 -5.41
CA GLY A 81 -4.44 20.64 -4.34
C GLY A 81 -3.82 20.42 -2.96
N GLY A 82 -2.78 19.58 -2.85
CA GLY A 82 -2.00 19.41 -1.64
C GLY A 82 -2.76 18.78 -0.48
N HIS A 83 -2.49 19.28 0.74
CA HIS A 83 -2.93 18.67 2.01
C HIS A 83 -4.45 18.44 2.07
N GLU A 84 -5.23 19.46 1.74
CA GLU A 84 -6.70 19.41 1.84
C GLU A 84 -7.30 18.31 0.98
N THR A 85 -6.71 18.02 -0.19
CA THR A 85 -7.13 16.93 -1.06
C THR A 85 -6.93 15.56 -0.41
N PHE A 86 -5.80 15.34 0.26
CA PHE A 86 -5.52 14.09 0.96
C PHE A 86 -6.30 13.97 2.27
N VAL A 87 -6.53 15.08 2.98
CA VAL A 87 -7.45 15.11 4.12
C VAL A 87 -8.83 14.64 3.69
N LYS A 88 -9.41 15.26 2.66
CA LYS A 88 -10.73 14.89 2.14
C LYS A 88 -10.77 13.45 1.65
N LEU A 89 -9.80 13.03 0.83
CA LEU A 89 -9.74 11.66 0.29
C LEU A 89 -9.75 10.61 1.40
N VAL A 90 -8.86 10.77 2.38
CA VAL A 90 -8.70 9.77 3.43
C VAL A 90 -9.89 9.80 4.39
N HIS A 91 -10.42 10.98 4.70
CA HIS A 91 -11.62 11.13 5.52
C HIS A 91 -12.83 10.42 4.89
N GLU A 92 -13.10 10.71 3.61
CA GLU A 92 -14.20 10.08 2.87
C GLU A 92 -14.03 8.55 2.77
N PHE A 93 -12.79 8.07 2.62
CA PHE A 93 -12.50 6.64 2.65
C PHE A 93 -12.84 6.03 4.02
N TYR A 94 -12.38 6.62 5.13
CA TYR A 94 -12.63 6.06 6.46
C TYR A 94 -14.08 6.22 6.93
N ALA A 95 -14.80 7.25 6.48
CA ALA A 95 -16.24 7.36 6.68
C ALA A 95 -16.98 6.15 6.09
N ARG A 96 -16.62 5.74 4.86
CA ARG A 96 -17.21 4.54 4.21
C ARG A 96 -16.77 3.24 4.88
N VAL A 97 -15.53 3.16 5.35
CA VAL A 97 -15.06 2.01 6.15
C VAL A 97 -15.86 1.87 7.44
N ALA A 98 -16.21 2.98 8.10
CA ALA A 98 -17.00 2.97 9.32
C ALA A 98 -18.45 2.47 9.10
N GLU A 99 -19.01 2.72 7.91
CA GLU A 99 -20.36 2.29 7.54
C GLU A 99 -20.45 0.82 7.07
N ASP A 100 -19.34 0.24 6.63
CA ASP A 100 -19.28 -1.16 6.18
C ASP A 100 -18.91 -2.09 7.35
N GLU A 101 -19.91 -2.59 8.08
CA GLU A 101 -19.72 -3.44 9.27
C GLU A 101 -18.77 -4.62 9.04
N ARG A 102 -18.86 -5.27 7.86
CA ARG A 102 -18.04 -6.45 7.55
C ARG A 102 -16.59 -6.07 7.30
N PHE A 103 -16.35 -4.98 6.56
CA PHE A 103 -14.99 -4.51 6.30
C PHE A 103 -14.38 -3.87 7.54
N ARG A 104 -15.18 -3.15 8.33
CA ARG A 104 -14.82 -2.54 9.60
C ARG A 104 -14.28 -3.54 10.61
N ALA A 105 -14.81 -4.77 10.61
CA ALA A 105 -14.36 -5.85 11.47
C ALA A 105 -12.90 -6.30 11.22
N LEU A 106 -12.28 -5.91 10.09
CA LEU A 106 -10.86 -6.14 9.82
C LEU A 106 -9.94 -5.19 10.61
N TYR A 107 -10.48 -4.10 11.15
CA TYR A 107 -9.72 -3.10 11.91
C TYR A 107 -9.78 -3.45 13.40
N PRO A 108 -8.61 -3.55 14.08
CA PRO A 108 -8.54 -4.04 15.46
C PRO A 108 -9.05 -3.03 16.49
N ASP A 109 -8.91 -1.74 16.21
CA ASP A 109 -9.31 -0.66 17.10
C ASP A 109 -10.70 -0.15 16.71
N ASP A 110 -11.50 0.28 17.69
CA ASP A 110 -12.80 0.96 17.48
C ASP A 110 -12.63 2.39 16.94
N ASP A 111 -11.51 3.03 17.25
CA ASP A 111 -11.14 4.34 16.73
C ASP A 111 -10.31 4.21 15.44
N LEU A 112 -10.87 4.70 14.33
CA LEU A 112 -10.20 4.71 13.03
C LEU A 112 -9.26 5.91 12.84
N GLY A 113 -9.34 6.94 13.70
CA GLY A 113 -8.59 8.19 13.56
C GLY A 113 -7.07 7.99 13.42
N PRO A 114 -6.42 7.15 14.26
CA PRO A 114 -5.00 6.85 14.10
C PRO A 114 -4.66 6.10 12.80
N ALA A 115 -5.58 5.31 12.24
CA ALA A 115 -5.38 4.64 10.96
C ALA A 115 -5.49 5.64 9.80
N GLU A 116 -6.49 6.52 9.87
CA GLU A 116 -6.70 7.65 8.98
C GLU A 116 -5.48 8.57 8.90
N GLU A 117 -4.94 9.01 10.03
CA GLU A 117 -3.75 9.86 10.07
C GLU A 117 -2.55 9.19 9.37
N ARG A 118 -2.35 7.89 9.62
CA ARG A 118 -1.22 7.13 9.03
C ARG A 118 -1.37 6.96 7.53
N LEU A 119 -2.58 6.73 7.03
CA LEU A 119 -2.82 6.64 5.59
C LEU A 119 -2.63 8.00 4.92
N ARG A 120 -3.15 9.08 5.51
CA ARG A 120 -2.97 10.44 4.99
C ARG A 120 -1.49 10.81 4.87
N MET A 121 -0.73 10.74 5.97
CA MET A 121 0.70 11.06 5.95
C MET A 121 1.46 10.22 4.93
N PHE A 122 1.09 8.94 4.79
CA PHE A 122 1.71 8.06 3.80
C PHE A 122 1.44 8.52 2.36
N LEU A 123 0.18 8.83 2.02
CA LEU A 123 -0.20 9.27 0.68
C LEU A 123 0.40 10.62 0.33
N GLU A 124 0.37 11.57 1.26
CA GLU A 124 1.02 12.87 1.08
C GLU A 124 2.50 12.69 0.75
N GLN A 125 3.23 11.91 1.56
CA GLN A 125 4.64 11.63 1.28
C GLN A 125 4.83 10.91 -0.07
N TYR A 126 3.98 9.93 -0.39
CA TYR A 126 4.10 9.15 -1.62
C TYR A 126 4.00 10.02 -2.87
N TRP A 127 3.13 11.04 -2.84
CA TRP A 127 2.88 11.93 -3.97
C TRP A 127 3.76 13.19 -4.01
N GLY A 128 4.78 13.27 -3.16
CA GLY A 128 5.77 14.35 -3.14
C GLY A 128 5.47 15.47 -2.15
N GLY A 129 4.55 15.26 -1.21
CA GLY A 129 4.31 16.13 -0.07
C GLY A 129 5.29 15.89 1.10
N PRO A 130 4.92 16.30 2.33
CA PRO A 130 5.79 16.21 3.51
C PRO A 130 6.29 14.79 3.83
N THR A 131 7.50 14.70 4.39
CA THR A 131 8.16 13.44 4.81
C THR A 131 7.75 12.92 6.19
N THR A 132 6.68 13.49 6.75
CA THR A 132 6.21 13.26 8.11
C THR A 132 5.98 11.77 8.42
N TYR A 133 5.47 10.99 7.47
CA TYR A 133 5.29 9.55 7.66
C TYR A 133 6.60 8.85 7.99
N SER A 134 7.66 9.09 7.22
CA SER A 134 8.96 8.45 7.44
C SER A 134 9.66 8.97 8.68
N GLU A 135 9.51 10.25 9.00
CA GLU A 135 10.06 10.85 10.23
C GLU A 135 9.47 10.18 11.48
N GLN A 136 8.17 9.92 11.49
CA GLN A 136 7.49 9.32 12.64
C GLN A 136 7.50 7.80 12.66
N ARG A 137 7.49 7.14 11.49
CA ARG A 137 7.27 5.70 11.35
C ARG A 137 8.43 4.96 10.71
N GLY A 138 9.45 5.67 10.22
CA GLY A 138 10.52 5.09 9.43
C GLY A 138 10.03 4.51 8.10
N HIS A 139 10.84 3.63 7.52
CA HIS A 139 10.59 3.07 6.20
C HIS A 139 9.20 2.40 6.08
N PRO A 140 8.41 2.65 5.01
CA PRO A 140 7.03 2.18 4.89
C PRO A 140 6.80 0.68 5.06
N ARG A 141 7.65 -0.16 4.43
CA ARG A 141 7.58 -1.64 4.50
C ARG A 141 6.13 -2.15 4.47
N LEU A 142 5.33 -1.68 3.50
CA LEU A 142 3.87 -1.83 3.49
C LEU A 142 3.42 -3.28 3.66
N ARG A 143 3.96 -4.21 2.87
CA ARG A 143 3.62 -5.65 2.97
C ARG A 143 3.82 -6.19 4.38
N MET A 144 4.95 -5.85 5.02
CA MET A 144 5.23 -6.28 6.40
C MET A 144 4.20 -5.72 7.39
N ARG A 145 3.78 -4.46 7.21
CA ARG A 145 2.75 -3.83 8.06
C ARG A 145 1.34 -4.37 7.81
N HIS A 146 1.08 -4.97 6.65
CA HIS A 146 -0.21 -5.57 6.31
C HIS A 146 -0.28 -7.08 6.66
N MET A 147 0.85 -7.76 6.90
CA MET A 147 0.90 -9.19 7.28
C MET A 147 0.02 -9.59 8.48
N PRO A 148 -0.15 -8.75 9.53
CA PRO A 148 -1.02 -9.10 10.66
C PRO A 148 -2.51 -9.20 10.29
N PHE A 149 -2.94 -8.58 9.19
CA PHE A 149 -4.34 -8.53 8.77
C PHE A 149 -4.61 -9.56 7.67
N PRO A 150 -5.77 -10.26 7.69
CA PRO A 150 -6.15 -11.17 6.62
C PRO A 150 -6.60 -10.37 5.40
N VAL A 151 -5.70 -10.16 4.45
CA VAL A 151 -6.00 -9.46 3.19
C VAL A 151 -6.15 -10.50 2.08
N ASP A 152 -7.40 -10.89 1.82
CA ASP A 152 -7.79 -11.73 0.69
C ASP A 152 -8.29 -10.86 -0.50
N VAL A 153 -8.78 -11.52 -1.56
CA VAL A 153 -9.34 -10.83 -2.73
C VAL A 153 -10.55 -9.97 -2.35
N TRP A 154 -11.44 -10.47 -1.47
CA TRP A 154 -12.61 -9.71 -1.05
C TRP A 154 -12.23 -8.43 -0.30
N ALA A 155 -11.23 -8.49 0.60
CA ALA A 155 -10.72 -7.33 1.32
C ALA A 155 -10.11 -6.30 0.36
N ARG A 156 -9.34 -6.75 -0.66
CA ARG A 156 -8.81 -5.86 -1.70
C ARG A 156 -9.93 -5.16 -2.47
N GLU A 157 -10.90 -5.91 -3.00
CA GLU A 157 -11.99 -5.33 -3.80
C GLU A 157 -12.82 -4.35 -2.98
N THR A 158 -13.07 -4.66 -1.70
CA THR A 158 -13.83 -3.79 -0.79
C THR A 158 -13.05 -2.51 -0.49
N TRP A 159 -11.74 -2.61 -0.24
CA TRP A 159 -10.87 -1.45 -0.07
C TRP A 159 -10.87 -0.56 -1.31
N LEU A 160 -10.72 -1.14 -2.51
CA LEU A 160 -10.74 -0.40 -3.78
C LEU A 160 -12.08 0.25 -4.06
N LYS A 161 -13.20 -0.43 -3.76
CA LYS A 161 -14.54 0.14 -3.87
C LYS A 161 -14.68 1.42 -3.02
N HIS A 162 -14.28 1.36 -1.75
CA HIS A 162 -14.36 2.52 -0.86
C HIS A 162 -13.41 3.64 -1.29
N MET A 163 -12.20 3.30 -1.73
CA MET A 163 -11.22 4.29 -2.21
C MET A 163 -11.67 4.96 -3.51
N ARG A 164 -12.28 4.22 -4.43
CA ARG A 164 -12.87 4.76 -5.67
C ARG A 164 -13.95 5.79 -5.34
N ALA A 165 -14.88 5.40 -4.47
CA ALA A 165 -15.99 6.27 -4.06
C ALA A 165 -15.52 7.51 -3.28
N ALA A 166 -14.39 7.44 -2.57
CA ALA A 166 -13.76 8.58 -1.92
C ALA A 166 -13.07 9.49 -2.96
N LEU A 167 -12.36 8.91 -3.92
CA LEU A 167 -11.68 9.62 -4.99
C LEU A 167 -12.66 10.38 -5.90
N ASP A 168 -13.81 9.79 -6.19
CA ASP A 168 -14.89 10.43 -6.97
C ASP A 168 -15.37 11.75 -6.33
N THR A 169 -15.29 11.88 -5.00
CA THR A 169 -15.68 13.12 -4.30
C THR A 169 -14.74 14.29 -4.57
N LEU A 170 -13.52 14.03 -5.05
CA LEU A 170 -12.50 15.05 -5.28
C LEU A 170 -12.66 15.75 -6.63
N GLU A 171 -13.47 15.19 -7.55
CA GLU A 171 -13.74 15.76 -8.88
C GLU A 171 -12.45 16.13 -9.63
N LEU A 172 -11.43 15.27 -9.53
CA LEU A 172 -10.13 15.50 -10.18
C LEU A 172 -10.28 15.49 -11.71
N SER A 173 -9.31 16.11 -12.38
CA SER A 173 -9.19 15.98 -13.84
C SER A 173 -9.04 14.49 -14.21
N PRO A 174 -9.56 14.04 -15.38
CA PRO A 174 -9.44 12.63 -15.78
C PRO A 174 -8.01 12.10 -15.81
N LEU A 175 -7.03 12.97 -16.10
CA LEU A 175 -5.61 12.61 -16.07
C LEU A 175 -5.15 12.31 -14.63
N HIS A 176 -5.44 13.20 -13.69
CA HIS A 176 -5.03 13.03 -12.30
C HIS A 176 -5.75 11.87 -11.63
N ASP A 177 -7.04 11.71 -11.90
CA ASP A 177 -7.85 10.57 -11.46
C ASP A 177 -7.23 9.23 -11.91
N GLY A 178 -6.91 9.11 -13.20
CA GLY A 178 -6.31 7.91 -13.75
C GLY A 178 -4.97 7.58 -13.09
N ILE A 179 -4.09 8.57 -12.89
CA ILE A 179 -2.76 8.37 -12.29
C ILE A 179 -2.86 7.83 -10.85
N ILE A 180 -3.71 8.45 -10.02
CA ILE A 180 -3.83 8.05 -8.61
C ILE A 180 -4.59 6.73 -8.47
N TRP A 181 -5.61 6.49 -9.30
CA TRP A 181 -6.35 5.23 -9.32
C TRP A 181 -5.46 4.04 -9.70
N ASP A 182 -4.64 4.21 -10.74
CA ASP A 182 -3.66 3.22 -11.18
C ASP A 182 -2.70 2.80 -10.06
N TYR A 183 -2.27 3.77 -9.24
CA TYR A 183 -1.45 3.50 -8.08
C TYR A 183 -2.21 2.67 -7.03
N PHE A 184 -3.44 3.06 -6.68
CA PHE A 184 -4.26 2.36 -5.71
C PHE A 184 -4.53 0.91 -6.10
N ASP A 185 -4.88 0.65 -7.36
CA ASP A 185 -5.15 -0.70 -7.86
C ASP A 185 -3.92 -1.62 -7.70
N ARG A 186 -2.74 -1.14 -8.11
CA ARG A 186 -1.47 -1.87 -8.00
C ARG A 186 -1.04 -2.05 -6.54
N ALA A 187 -1.14 -1.01 -5.73
CA ALA A 187 -0.75 -1.04 -4.33
C ALA A 187 -1.63 -2.02 -3.53
N ALA A 188 -2.95 -1.97 -3.71
CA ALA A 188 -3.89 -2.87 -3.06
C ALA A 188 -3.67 -4.32 -3.48
N HIS A 189 -3.39 -4.57 -4.77
CA HIS A 189 -3.03 -5.91 -5.26
C HIS A 189 -1.79 -6.47 -4.54
N ALA A 190 -0.75 -5.65 -4.35
CA ALA A 190 0.47 -6.08 -3.68
C ALA A 190 0.30 -6.42 -2.19
N MET A 191 -0.82 -6.02 -1.57
CA MET A 191 -1.10 -6.27 -0.15
C MET A 191 -1.77 -7.62 0.12
N ILE A 192 -2.31 -8.31 -0.90
CA ILE A 192 -2.91 -9.64 -0.72
C ILE A 192 -1.91 -10.59 -0.06
N ASN A 193 -2.35 -11.21 1.04
CA ASN A 193 -1.53 -12.11 1.87
C ASN A 193 -2.28 -13.38 2.30
N ARG A 194 -3.56 -13.52 1.94
CA ARG A 194 -4.36 -14.75 2.13
C ARG A 194 -4.89 -15.26 0.78
N PRO A 195 -5.01 -16.59 0.62
CA PRO A 195 -5.79 -17.15 -0.48
C PRO A 195 -7.26 -16.77 -0.29
N GLY A 196 -7.94 -16.47 -1.40
CA GLY A 196 -9.39 -16.26 -1.45
C GLY A 196 -10.17 -17.55 -1.61
#